data_AF-A0A9E5NJB5-F1
#
_entry.id   AF-A0A9E5NJB5-F1
#
_cell.length_a   1.000
_cell.length_b   1.000
_cell.length_c   1.000
_cell.angle_alpha   90.00
_cell.angle_beta   90.00
_cell.angle_gamma   90.00
#
_symmetry.space_group_name_H-M   'P 1'
#
loop_
_entity.id
_entity.type
_entity.pdbx_description
1 polymer ?
#
loop_
_entity_poly.entity_id
_entity_poly.type
_entity_poly.pdbx_seq_one_letter_code
_entity_poly.pdbx_strand_id
1 'polypeptide(L)'
;MADSLQEILVELADRGLKVMFVAYPDACRACRKLQGRVFDPVEAPAIPVDECLTPPCRCRYEAYDPRVVVAKLLAAGVDAVKEKRLEDAREMLFQVIDLDERNDKAWLWLSGVVEGTDERIICLENVLTINPDHELAKQGLRHLLTHKRTVSAGEEAARKIKEARDAIDHLRTAEVNMMSLRETTPVAPTAPTREEDRHIQVRTSPVSEPAAAPGPPLDLAMVLLLVLLAVSVVVLVAAASTFSGTWLR
;
A
#
# COMPACT_ATOMS: atom_id res chain seq x y z
N MET A 1 -43.44 -20.74 29.34
CA MET A 1 -42.55 -21.25 28.27
C MET A 1 -42.06 -20.12 27.38
N ALA A 2 -42.91 -19.18 26.94
CA ALA A 2 -42.48 -18.00 26.16
C ALA A 2 -41.45 -17.13 26.91
N ASP A 3 -41.68 -16.84 28.20
CA ASP A 3 -40.73 -16.04 29.01
C ASP A 3 -39.32 -16.65 29.06
N SER A 4 -39.22 -17.97 29.20
CA SER A 4 -37.94 -18.68 29.25
C SER A 4 -37.18 -18.68 27.92
N LEU A 5 -37.89 -18.68 26.77
CA LEU A 5 -37.24 -18.56 25.47
C LEU A 5 -36.74 -17.14 25.23
N GLN A 6 -37.53 -16.13 25.63
CA GLN A 6 -37.14 -14.73 25.51
C GLN A 6 -35.90 -14.43 26.34
N GLU A 7 -35.82 -14.96 27.58
CA GLU A 7 -34.64 -14.85 28.44
C GLU A 7 -33.38 -15.44 27.79
N ILE A 8 -33.48 -16.63 27.18
CA ILE A 8 -32.36 -17.28 26.47
C ILE A 8 -31.89 -16.43 25.29
N LEU A 9 -32.81 -15.88 24.49
CA LEU A 9 -32.46 -15.05 23.33
C LEU A 9 -31.74 -13.76 23.75
N VAL A 10 -32.19 -13.13 24.84
CA VAL A 10 -31.51 -11.97 25.43
C VAL A 10 -30.10 -12.33 25.91
N GLU A 11 -29.93 -13.45 26.62
CA GLU A 11 -28.61 -13.89 27.08
C GLU A 11 -27.63 -14.14 25.91
N LEU A 12 -28.12 -14.74 24.82
CA LEU A 12 -27.32 -14.93 23.60
C LEU A 12 -26.91 -13.59 22.99
N ALA A 13 -27.84 -12.64 22.91
CA ALA A 13 -27.59 -11.30 22.38
C ALA A 13 -26.57 -10.54 23.23
N ASP A 14 -26.68 -10.58 24.55
CA ASP A 14 -25.76 -9.94 25.51
C ASP A 14 -24.33 -10.50 25.38
N ARG A 15 -24.20 -11.78 25.03
CA ARG A 15 -22.90 -12.41 24.75
C ARG A 15 -22.32 -11.99 23.39
N GLY A 16 -23.07 -11.25 22.58
CA GLY A 16 -22.74 -10.82 21.23
C GLY A 16 -22.94 -11.91 20.17
N LEU A 17 -23.65 -12.98 20.50
CA LEU A 17 -24.01 -14.03 19.53
C LEU A 17 -25.18 -13.55 18.67
N LYS A 18 -25.18 -13.97 17.42
CA LYS A 18 -26.23 -13.67 16.45
C LYS A 18 -26.82 -14.96 15.90
N VAL A 19 -27.90 -14.83 15.14
CA VAL A 19 -28.51 -15.95 14.43
C VAL A 19 -28.54 -15.67 12.94
N MET A 20 -28.17 -16.65 12.13
CA MET A 20 -28.21 -16.56 10.67
C MET A 20 -29.41 -17.36 10.15
N PHE A 21 -30.21 -16.75 9.28
CA PHE A 21 -31.32 -17.45 8.65
C PHE A 21 -30.80 -18.37 7.54
N VAL A 22 -31.18 -19.65 7.64
CA VAL A 22 -30.82 -20.69 6.67
C VAL A 22 -32.08 -21.23 6.03
N ALA A 23 -32.28 -20.83 4.77
CA ALA A 23 -33.33 -21.33 3.92
C ALA A 23 -33.02 -22.78 3.52
N TYR A 24 -34.01 -23.66 3.63
CA TYR A 24 -33.89 -25.03 3.13
C TYR A 24 -33.70 -25.02 1.59
N PRO A 25 -33.06 -26.03 0.97
CA PRO A 25 -32.85 -26.06 -0.47
C PRO A 25 -34.11 -25.79 -1.34
N ASP A 26 -35.29 -26.25 -0.91
CA ASP A 26 -36.58 -26.07 -1.58
C ASP A 26 -37.43 -24.90 -1.03
N ALA A 27 -36.79 -23.98 -0.30
CA ALA A 27 -37.48 -22.85 0.31
C ALA A 27 -38.15 -21.93 -0.73
N CYS A 28 -39.32 -21.39 -0.37
CA CYS A 28 -40.03 -20.43 -1.20
C CYS A 28 -39.24 -19.14 -1.46
N ARG A 29 -39.73 -18.32 -2.40
CA ARG A 29 -39.13 -17.03 -2.75
C ARG A 29 -39.00 -16.08 -1.56
N ALA A 30 -39.97 -16.04 -0.64
CA ALA A 30 -39.91 -15.17 0.54
C ALA A 30 -38.72 -15.54 1.44
N CYS A 31 -38.62 -16.82 1.84
CA CYS A 31 -37.51 -17.31 2.65
C CYS A 31 -36.15 -17.17 1.96
N ARG A 32 -36.06 -17.39 0.64
CA ARG A 32 -34.80 -17.25 -0.12
C ARG A 32 -34.21 -15.84 -0.06
N LYS A 33 -35.04 -14.79 0.07
CA LYS A 33 -34.55 -13.41 0.26
C LYS A 33 -33.82 -13.22 1.60
N LEU A 34 -34.08 -14.07 2.58
CA LEU A 34 -33.47 -14.01 3.91
C LEU A 34 -32.25 -14.93 4.04
N GLN A 35 -31.92 -15.72 3.02
CA GLN A 35 -30.77 -16.63 3.06
C GLN A 35 -29.49 -15.90 3.45
N GLY A 36 -28.83 -16.37 4.51
CA GLY A 36 -27.57 -15.83 5.00
C GLY A 36 -27.69 -14.50 5.74
N ARG A 37 -28.91 -13.93 5.89
CA ARG A 37 -29.09 -12.73 6.70
C ARG A 37 -28.87 -13.06 8.17
N VAL A 38 -28.11 -12.22 8.84
CA VAL A 38 -27.79 -12.31 10.26
C VAL A 38 -28.69 -11.34 11.02
N PHE A 39 -29.21 -11.78 12.16
CA PHE A 39 -30.10 -11.02 13.02
C PHE A 39 -29.60 -11.05 14.46
N ASP A 40 -29.96 -10.00 15.21
CA ASP A 40 -29.99 -10.13 16.66
C ASP A 40 -31.00 -11.23 17.05
N PRO A 41 -30.68 -12.15 17.97
CA PRO A 41 -31.59 -13.22 18.37
C PRO A 41 -32.97 -12.72 18.82
N VAL A 42 -33.05 -11.51 19.41
CA VAL A 42 -34.31 -10.92 19.88
C VAL A 42 -35.13 -10.29 18.76
N GLU A 43 -34.46 -9.81 17.70
CA GLU A 43 -35.08 -9.12 16.56
C GLU A 43 -35.35 -10.05 15.36
N ALA A 44 -34.97 -11.33 15.48
CA ALA A 44 -35.10 -12.30 14.42
C ALA A 44 -36.58 -12.58 14.08
N PRO A 45 -36.99 -12.51 12.80
CA PRO A 45 -38.34 -12.87 12.39
C PRO A 45 -38.77 -14.28 12.84
N ALA A 46 -40.02 -14.46 13.22
CA ALA A 46 -40.55 -15.79 13.52
C ALA A 46 -40.49 -16.70 12.28
N ILE A 47 -40.35 -18.01 12.50
CA ILE A 47 -40.47 -19.01 11.43
C ILE A 47 -41.81 -19.74 11.61
N PRO A 48 -42.65 -19.85 10.55
CA PRO A 48 -42.44 -19.34 9.19
C PRO A 48 -42.42 -17.80 9.13
N VAL A 49 -41.58 -17.25 8.25
CA VAL A 49 -41.49 -15.79 8.05
C VAL A 49 -42.75 -15.26 7.36
N ASP A 50 -43.02 -13.98 7.55
CA ASP A 50 -44.12 -13.31 6.85
C ASP A 50 -44.00 -13.54 5.33
N GLU A 51 -45.13 -13.84 4.69
CA GLU A 51 -45.23 -14.23 3.27
C GLU A 51 -44.62 -15.60 2.90
N CYS A 52 -44.31 -16.47 3.87
CA CYS A 52 -43.88 -17.84 3.56
C CYS A 52 -44.97 -18.60 2.79
N LEU A 53 -44.60 -19.19 1.64
CA LEU A 53 -45.53 -19.85 0.72
C LEU A 53 -45.55 -21.39 0.84
N THR A 54 -44.68 -21.99 1.66
CA THR A 54 -44.49 -23.45 1.70
C THR A 54 -44.66 -24.01 3.11
N PRO A 55 -45.89 -24.27 3.58
CA PRO A 55 -46.13 -25.00 4.82
C PRO A 55 -46.04 -26.53 4.62
N PRO A 56 -45.37 -27.30 5.50
CA PRO A 56 -44.63 -26.84 6.68
C PRO A 56 -43.26 -26.23 6.30
N CYS A 57 -42.95 -25.05 6.84
CA CYS A 57 -41.68 -24.39 6.58
C CYS A 57 -40.53 -25.15 7.26
N ARG A 58 -39.46 -25.45 6.52
CA ARG A 58 -38.26 -26.16 7.00
C ARG A 58 -37.01 -25.29 7.14
N CYS A 59 -37.17 -23.98 6.97
CA CYS A 59 -36.08 -23.03 7.21
C CYS A 59 -35.79 -22.96 8.71
N ARG A 60 -34.57 -22.57 9.08
CA ARG A 60 -34.16 -22.49 10.49
C ARG A 60 -33.20 -21.33 10.72
N TYR A 61 -32.95 -21.05 11.98
CA TYR A 61 -31.81 -20.26 12.42
C TYR A 61 -30.63 -21.16 12.78
N GLU A 62 -29.42 -20.72 12.42
CA GLU A 62 -28.17 -21.30 12.89
C GLU A 62 -27.43 -20.28 13.75
N ALA A 63 -26.71 -20.76 14.77
CA ALA A 63 -25.89 -19.90 15.61
C ALA A 63 -24.76 -19.28 14.78
N TYR A 64 -24.56 -17.97 14.95
CA TYR A 64 -23.54 -17.20 14.26
C TYR A 64 -22.74 -16.40 15.29
N ASP A 65 -21.43 -16.63 15.33
CA ASP A 65 -20.49 -15.83 16.11
C ASP A 65 -19.67 -14.95 15.16
N PRO A 66 -19.94 -13.64 15.08
CA PRO A 66 -19.18 -12.72 14.23
C PRO A 66 -17.68 -12.75 14.50
N ARG A 67 -17.28 -13.00 15.76
CA ARG A 67 -15.86 -12.97 16.18
C ARG A 67 -15.08 -14.12 15.55
N VAL A 68 -15.71 -15.27 15.39
CA VAL A 68 -15.08 -16.43 14.72
C VAL A 68 -14.86 -16.14 13.24
N VAL A 69 -15.81 -15.49 12.59
CA VAL A 69 -15.70 -15.12 11.17
C VAL A 69 -14.60 -14.07 10.98
N VAL A 70 -14.60 -13.01 11.80
CA VAL A 70 -13.54 -11.99 11.83
C VAL A 70 -12.16 -12.61 12.03
N ALA A 71 -12.01 -13.51 13.01
CA ALA A 71 -10.73 -14.16 13.28
C ALA A 71 -10.24 -15.00 12.09
N LYS A 72 -11.13 -15.72 11.41
CA LYS A 72 -10.79 -16.52 10.22
C LYS A 72 -10.41 -15.65 9.03
N LEU A 73 -11.18 -14.59 8.76
CA LEU A 73 -10.88 -13.65 7.68
C LEU A 73 -9.56 -12.91 7.92
N LEU A 74 -9.31 -12.48 9.15
CA LEU A 74 -8.04 -11.85 9.51
C LEU A 74 -6.86 -12.81 9.28
N ALA A 75 -6.97 -14.06 9.74
CA ALA A 75 -5.93 -15.05 9.53
C ALA A 75 -5.68 -15.31 8.02
N ALA A 76 -6.75 -15.49 7.24
CA ALA A 76 -6.66 -15.71 5.80
C ALA A 76 -6.05 -14.51 5.06
N GLY A 77 -6.43 -13.28 5.43
CA GLY A 77 -5.86 -12.05 4.88
C GLY A 77 -4.37 -11.94 5.18
N VAL A 78 -3.97 -12.20 6.44
CA VAL A 78 -2.56 -12.21 6.84
C VAL A 78 -1.75 -13.27 6.09
N ASP A 79 -2.30 -14.47 5.89
CA ASP A 79 -1.63 -15.51 5.12
C ASP A 79 -1.52 -15.15 3.63
N ALA A 80 -2.54 -14.51 3.05
CA ALA A 80 -2.47 -13.97 1.70
C ALA A 80 -1.38 -12.89 1.56
N VAL A 81 -1.16 -12.03 2.57
CA VAL A 81 -0.02 -11.09 2.59
C VAL A 81 1.31 -11.84 2.52
N LYS A 82 1.49 -12.88 3.35
CA LYS A 82 2.72 -13.69 3.38
C LYS A 82 2.99 -14.38 2.04
N GLU A 83 1.93 -14.79 1.35
CA GLU A 83 1.97 -15.42 0.03
C GLU A 83 2.07 -14.41 -1.13
N LYS A 84 2.16 -13.11 -0.84
CA LYS A 84 2.20 -12.00 -1.82
C LYS A 84 0.94 -11.90 -2.71
N ARG A 85 -0.19 -12.43 -2.26
CA ARG A 85 -1.51 -12.26 -2.88
C ARG A 85 -2.18 -10.99 -2.34
N LEU A 86 -1.68 -9.83 -2.76
CA LEU A 86 -2.03 -8.54 -2.15
C LEU A 86 -3.48 -8.14 -2.37
N GLU A 87 -4.05 -8.40 -3.55
CA GLU A 87 -5.48 -8.12 -3.82
C GLU A 87 -6.40 -8.95 -2.93
N ASP A 88 -6.18 -10.27 -2.88
CA ASP A 88 -6.94 -11.17 -2.01
C ASP A 88 -6.82 -10.75 -0.52
N ALA A 89 -5.61 -10.39 -0.09
CA ALA A 89 -5.37 -9.92 1.27
C ALA A 89 -6.16 -8.65 1.56
N ARG A 90 -6.14 -7.68 0.63
CA ARG A 90 -6.86 -6.42 0.73
C ARG A 90 -8.36 -6.65 0.84
N GLU A 91 -8.94 -7.49 -0.01
CA GLU A 91 -10.36 -7.85 0.05
C GLU A 91 -10.76 -8.50 1.37
N MET A 92 -9.98 -9.46 1.86
CA MET A 92 -10.26 -10.14 3.13
C MET A 92 -10.14 -9.19 4.32
N LEU A 93 -9.12 -8.32 4.33
CA LEU A 93 -8.91 -7.35 5.40
C LEU A 93 -10.00 -6.26 5.41
N PHE A 94 -10.49 -5.83 4.25
CA PHE A 94 -11.67 -4.95 4.19
C PHE A 94 -12.90 -5.61 4.78
N GLN A 95 -13.17 -6.88 4.47
CA GLN A 95 -14.28 -7.62 5.09
C GLN A 95 -14.16 -7.72 6.61
N VAL A 96 -12.93 -7.80 7.14
CA VAL A 96 -12.72 -7.75 8.60
C VAL A 96 -13.16 -6.39 9.15
N ILE A 97 -12.77 -5.29 8.50
CA ILE A 97 -13.13 -3.93 8.94
C ILE A 97 -14.63 -3.69 8.83
N ASP A 98 -15.29 -4.18 7.78
CA ASP A 98 -16.75 -4.07 7.63
C ASP A 98 -17.51 -4.80 8.76
N LEU A 99 -16.93 -5.87 9.30
CA LEU A 99 -17.50 -6.65 10.40
C LEU A 99 -17.10 -6.12 11.79
N ASP A 100 -15.88 -5.60 11.91
CA ASP A 100 -15.29 -5.09 13.15
C ASP A 100 -14.33 -3.92 12.85
N GLU A 101 -14.90 -2.73 12.76
CA GLU A 101 -14.16 -1.48 12.50
C GLU A 101 -13.12 -1.15 13.59
N ARG A 102 -13.24 -1.77 14.78
CA ARG A 102 -12.33 -1.56 15.92
C ARG A 102 -11.16 -2.53 15.92
N ASN A 103 -10.94 -3.28 14.83
CA ASN A 103 -9.86 -4.24 14.72
C ASN A 103 -8.54 -3.56 14.31
N ASP A 104 -7.75 -3.11 15.29
CA ASP A 104 -6.46 -2.44 15.07
C ASP A 104 -5.47 -3.31 14.26
N LYS A 105 -5.48 -4.63 14.45
CA LYS A 105 -4.63 -5.55 13.67
C LYS A 105 -4.99 -5.56 12.19
N ALA A 106 -6.28 -5.60 11.85
CA ALA A 106 -6.72 -5.58 10.46
C ALA A 106 -6.33 -4.27 9.77
N TRP A 107 -6.53 -3.13 10.43
CA TRP A 107 -6.05 -1.83 9.94
C TRP A 107 -4.54 -1.79 9.73
N LEU A 108 -3.77 -2.35 10.66
CA LEU A 108 -2.32 -2.42 10.54
C LEU A 108 -1.90 -3.25 9.32
N TRP A 109 -2.46 -4.44 9.13
CA TRP A 109 -2.16 -5.28 7.97
C TRP A 109 -2.63 -4.63 6.66
N LEU A 110 -3.79 -3.96 6.68
CA LEU A 110 -4.33 -3.25 5.52
C LEU A 110 -3.39 -2.14 5.06
N SER A 111 -2.75 -1.43 5.99
CA SER A 111 -1.74 -0.40 5.68
C SER A 111 -0.54 -0.93 4.87
N GLY A 112 -0.27 -2.24 4.92
CA GLY A 112 0.81 -2.88 4.17
C GLY A 112 0.42 -3.31 2.75
N VAL A 113 -0.87 -3.43 2.45
CA VAL A 113 -1.36 -3.95 1.15
C VAL A 113 -2.02 -2.91 0.28
N VAL A 114 -2.48 -1.78 0.86
CA VAL A 114 -3.02 -0.67 0.06
C VAL A 114 -1.90 0.02 -0.73
N GLU A 115 -2.24 0.51 -1.92
CA GLU A 115 -1.26 1.04 -2.88
C GLU A 115 -0.87 2.48 -2.55
N GLY A 116 -1.85 3.33 -2.23
CA GLY A 116 -1.67 4.75 -2.05
C GLY A 116 -1.02 5.12 -0.71
N THR A 117 -0.03 6.02 -0.74
CA THR A 117 0.61 6.51 0.50
C THR A 117 -0.40 7.16 1.46
N ASP A 118 -1.41 7.85 0.92
CA ASP A 118 -2.47 8.47 1.71
C ASP A 118 -3.39 7.44 2.36
N GLU A 119 -3.75 6.37 1.65
CA GLU A 119 -4.53 5.26 2.20
C GLU A 119 -3.76 4.53 3.31
N ARG A 120 -2.44 4.34 3.14
CA ARG A 120 -1.58 3.77 4.19
C ARG A 120 -1.58 4.63 5.45
N ILE A 121 -1.48 5.95 5.28
CA ILE A 121 -1.54 6.90 6.39
C ILE A 121 -2.88 6.78 7.13
N ILE A 122 -4.01 6.79 6.40
CA ILE A 122 -5.36 6.66 6.98
C ILE A 122 -5.47 5.35 7.78
N CYS A 123 -4.99 4.22 7.23
CA CYS A 123 -5.02 2.94 7.94
C CYS A 123 -4.24 3.01 9.26
N LEU A 124 -3.03 3.59 9.25
CA LEU A 124 -2.21 3.73 10.46
C LEU A 124 -2.81 4.71 11.48
N GLU A 125 -3.46 5.77 11.02
CA GLU A 125 -4.21 6.70 11.89
C GLU A 125 -5.39 6.01 12.57
N ASN A 126 -6.10 5.12 11.86
CA ASN A 126 -7.15 4.29 12.45
C ASN A 126 -6.60 3.34 13.51
N VAL A 127 -5.46 2.69 13.25
CA VAL A 127 -4.76 1.87 14.28
C VAL A 127 -4.51 2.69 15.53
N LEU A 128 -3.96 3.90 15.41
CA LEU A 128 -3.62 4.76 16.54
C LEU A 128 -4.83 5.37 17.23
N THR A 129 -5.95 5.54 16.51
CA THR A 129 -7.22 5.97 17.09
C THR A 129 -7.81 4.88 17.99
N ILE A 130 -7.68 3.62 17.58
CA ILE A 130 -8.15 2.45 18.34
C ILE A 130 -7.18 2.11 19.48
N ASN A 131 -5.88 2.11 19.18
CA ASN A 131 -4.79 1.72 20.06
C ASN A 131 -3.65 2.75 19.97
N PRO A 132 -3.71 3.82 20.80
CA PRO A 132 -2.72 4.90 20.78
C PRO A 132 -1.29 4.46 21.11
N ASP A 133 -1.11 3.28 21.72
CA ASP A 133 0.19 2.76 22.13
C ASP A 133 0.82 1.80 21.09
N HIS A 134 0.22 1.69 19.90
CA HIS A 134 0.70 0.80 18.87
C HIS A 134 2.00 1.29 18.20
N GLU A 135 3.16 0.88 18.73
CA GLU A 135 4.48 1.37 18.32
C GLU A 135 4.80 1.21 16.83
N LEU A 136 4.46 0.07 16.21
CA LEU A 136 4.69 -0.13 14.77
C LEU A 136 3.91 0.88 13.91
N ALA A 137 2.71 1.26 14.34
CA ALA A 137 1.89 2.22 13.60
C ALA A 137 2.45 3.64 13.74
N LYS A 138 2.91 4.02 14.95
CA LYS A 138 3.62 5.29 15.17
C LYS A 138 4.86 5.39 14.28
N GLN A 139 5.65 4.32 14.20
CA GLN A 139 6.86 4.27 13.38
C GLN A 139 6.53 4.37 11.89
N GLY A 140 5.58 3.57 11.40
CA GLY A 140 5.12 3.61 10.01
C GLY A 140 4.59 4.99 9.61
N LEU A 141 3.76 5.60 10.45
CA LEU A 141 3.18 6.91 10.18
C LEU A 141 4.26 8.00 10.10
N ARG A 142 5.20 8.04 11.06
CA ARG A 142 6.33 8.99 11.01
C ARG A 142 7.17 8.84 9.74
N HIS A 143 7.41 7.61 9.32
CA HIS A 143 8.17 7.32 8.10
C HIS A 143 7.44 7.86 6.86
N LEU A 144 6.15 7.54 6.70
CA LEU A 144 5.35 7.97 5.55
C LEU A 144 5.21 9.49 5.49
N LEU A 145 4.94 10.15 6.61
CA LEU A 145 4.85 11.62 6.66
C LEU A 145 6.17 12.31 6.31
N THR A 146 7.28 11.76 6.78
CA THR A 146 8.62 12.28 6.43
C THR A 146 8.88 12.13 4.93
N HIS A 147 8.59 10.96 4.37
CA HIS A 147 8.75 10.69 2.94
C HIS A 147 7.84 11.60 2.08
N LYS A 148 6.58 11.81 2.49
CA LYS A 148 5.66 12.70 1.76
C LYS A 148 6.17 14.15 1.74
N ARG A 149 6.76 14.61 2.85
CA ARG A 149 7.37 15.95 2.94
C ARG A 149 8.63 16.07 2.07
N THR A 150 9.48 15.06 2.02
CA THR A 150 10.70 15.11 1.19
C THR A 150 10.37 15.08 -0.30
N VAL A 151 9.40 14.26 -0.71
CA VAL A 151 8.92 14.20 -2.11
C VAL A 151 8.34 15.55 -2.53
N SER A 152 7.40 16.10 -1.76
CA SER A 152 6.80 17.41 -2.08
C SER A 152 7.84 18.54 -2.11
N ALA A 153 8.83 18.55 -1.22
CA ALA A 153 9.92 19.52 -1.26
C ALA A 153 10.81 19.37 -2.51
N GLY A 154 11.08 18.13 -2.94
CA GLY A 154 11.83 17.84 -4.15
C GLY A 154 11.08 18.26 -5.41
N GLU A 155 9.78 17.96 -5.50
CA GLU A 155 8.89 18.41 -6.58
C GLU A 155 8.84 19.94 -6.68
N GLU A 156 8.73 20.62 -5.54
CA GLU A 156 8.76 22.08 -5.46
C GLU A 156 10.09 22.66 -5.96
N ALA A 157 11.21 22.09 -5.53
CA ALA A 157 12.53 22.54 -5.97
C ALA A 157 12.72 22.31 -7.48
N ALA A 158 12.29 21.15 -7.99
CA ALA A 158 12.35 20.84 -9.42
C ALA A 158 11.52 21.84 -10.25
N ARG A 159 10.33 22.22 -9.76
CA ARG A 159 9.49 23.25 -10.40
C ARG A 159 10.20 24.59 -10.46
N LYS A 160 10.78 25.06 -9.34
CA LYS A 160 11.53 26.32 -9.28
C LYS A 160 12.75 26.33 -10.19
N ILE A 161 13.49 25.21 -10.27
CA ILE A 161 14.64 25.08 -11.17
C ILE A 161 14.19 25.21 -12.63
N LYS A 162 13.08 24.57 -12.99
CA LYS A 162 12.50 24.67 -14.34
C LYS A 162 12.08 26.12 -14.65
N GLU A 163 11.34 26.75 -13.75
CA GLU A 163 10.90 28.15 -13.89
C GLU A 163 12.08 29.10 -14.06
N ALA A 164 13.14 28.94 -13.25
CA ALA A 164 14.35 29.75 -13.36
C ALA A 164 15.06 29.54 -14.70
N ARG A 165 15.15 28.29 -15.19
CA ARG A 165 15.74 27.99 -16.50
C ARG A 165 14.94 28.61 -17.64
N ASP A 166 13.62 28.45 -17.62
CA ASP A 166 12.74 28.99 -18.65
C ASP A 166 12.80 30.54 -18.67
N ALA A 167 12.91 31.19 -17.50
CA ALA A 167 13.13 32.63 -17.40
C ALA A 167 14.48 33.10 -18.01
N ILE A 168 15.56 32.34 -17.79
CA ILE A 168 16.87 32.63 -18.40
C ILE A 168 16.79 32.51 -19.93
N ASP A 169 16.13 31.48 -20.45
CA ASP A 169 15.96 31.28 -21.89
C ASP A 169 15.11 32.41 -22.52
N HIS A 170 14.10 32.92 -21.81
CA HIS A 170 13.34 34.09 -22.24
C HIS A 170 14.17 35.37 -22.30
N LEU A 171 15.04 35.62 -21.32
CA LEU A 171 15.94 36.78 -21.36
C LEU A 171 16.93 36.69 -22.53
N ARG A 172 17.48 35.50 -22.77
CA ARG A 172 18.43 35.26 -23.86
C ARG A 172 17.77 35.45 -25.24
N THR A 173 16.55 34.96 -25.42
CA THR A 173 15.80 35.17 -26.67
C THR A 173 15.39 36.62 -26.88
N ALA A 174 15.04 37.36 -25.82
CA ALA A 174 14.80 38.79 -25.89
C ALA A 174 16.07 39.57 -26.29
N GLU A 175 17.24 39.19 -25.76
CA GLU A 175 18.52 39.82 -26.09
C GLU A 175 18.92 39.57 -27.56
N VAL A 176 18.73 38.36 -28.09
CA VAL A 176 18.94 38.06 -29.52
C VAL A 176 18.02 38.88 -30.42
N ASN A 177 16.73 39.00 -30.06
CA ASN A 177 15.77 39.82 -30.80
C ASN A 177 16.14 41.32 -30.74
N MET A 178 16.69 41.79 -29.62
CA MET A 178 17.16 43.16 -29.46
C MET A 178 18.43 43.45 -30.29
N MET A 179 19.32 42.46 -30.44
CA MET A 179 20.52 42.58 -31.28
C MET A 179 20.18 42.63 -32.78
N SER A 180 19.09 41.98 -33.21
CA SER A 180 18.60 42.01 -34.59
C SER A 180 18.01 43.37 -35.04
N LEU A 181 17.66 44.27 -34.10
CA LEU A 181 17.10 45.60 -34.43
C LEU A 181 18.16 46.68 -34.62
N ARG A 182 19.44 46.40 -34.33
CA ARG A 182 20.55 47.36 -34.50
C ARG A 182 21.26 47.27 -35.85
N GLU A 183 20.90 46.32 -36.70
CA GLU A 183 21.56 46.05 -37.98
C GLU A 183 20.78 46.63 -39.17
N THR A 184 20.65 47.96 -39.23
CA THR A 184 20.35 48.69 -40.47
C THR A 184 21.25 49.93 -40.58
N THR A 185 22.53 49.72 -40.83
CA THR A 185 23.39 50.76 -41.40
C THR A 185 23.25 50.74 -42.93
N PRO A 186 22.93 51.87 -43.59
CA PRO A 186 22.89 51.94 -45.04
C PRO A 186 24.28 51.69 -45.65
N VAL A 187 24.35 50.71 -46.55
CA VAL A 187 25.53 50.40 -47.38
C VAL A 187 25.64 51.43 -48.51
N ALA A 188 26.84 51.95 -48.75
CA ALA A 188 27.26 52.41 -50.07
C ALA A 188 28.73 52.03 -50.34
N PRO A 189 29.09 51.67 -51.59
CA PRO A 189 30.23 50.79 -51.88
C PRO A 189 31.45 51.54 -52.39
N THR A 190 32.66 51.00 -52.17
CA THR A 190 33.72 50.78 -53.18
C THR A 190 34.98 50.15 -52.57
N ALA A 191 35.59 49.23 -53.34
CA ALA A 191 36.79 48.45 -53.01
C ALA A 191 38.08 49.13 -53.56
N PRO A 192 39.30 48.51 -53.57
CA PRO A 192 39.83 47.33 -52.87
C PRO A 192 41.27 47.50 -52.29
N THR A 193 41.79 46.37 -51.74
CA THR A 193 43.19 45.96 -51.48
C THR A 193 43.88 46.42 -50.18
N ARG A 194 44.29 45.46 -49.34
CA ARG A 194 45.66 44.88 -49.32
C ARG A 194 45.82 43.92 -48.13
N GLU A 195 46.39 42.76 -48.43
CA GLU A 195 46.95 41.75 -47.50
C GLU A 195 47.81 42.34 -46.38
N GLU A 196 47.59 41.90 -45.14
CA GLU A 196 48.70 41.67 -44.21
C GLU A 196 48.35 40.66 -43.09
N ASP A 197 49.16 39.61 -43.04
CA ASP A 197 49.27 38.59 -42.01
C ASP A 197 49.46 39.18 -40.60
N ARG A 198 48.72 38.66 -39.60
CA ARG A 198 49.26 38.50 -38.24
C ARG A 198 48.50 37.49 -37.39
N HIS A 199 49.22 36.44 -37.03
CA HIS A 199 48.92 35.49 -35.97
C HIS A 199 48.42 36.15 -34.68
N ILE A 200 47.28 35.68 -34.17
CA ILE A 200 46.96 35.69 -32.73
C ILE A 200 46.64 34.26 -32.33
N GLN A 201 47.53 33.68 -31.52
CA GLN A 201 47.34 32.38 -30.88
C GLN A 201 46.16 32.46 -29.90
N VAL A 202 45.14 31.66 -30.15
CA VAL A 202 44.12 31.33 -29.16
C VAL A 202 44.78 30.45 -28.09
N ARG A 203 45.03 31.04 -26.93
CA ARG A 203 45.41 30.31 -25.72
C ARG A 203 44.17 29.58 -25.20
N THR A 204 43.95 28.35 -25.61
CA THR A 204 43.03 27.44 -24.90
C THR A 204 43.70 27.02 -23.61
N SER A 205 43.31 27.61 -22.49
CA SER A 205 43.60 27.02 -21.17
C SER A 205 42.78 25.74 -21.02
N PRO A 206 43.38 24.60 -20.64
CA PRO A 206 42.62 23.43 -20.28
C PRO A 206 41.96 23.68 -18.92
N VAL A 207 40.63 23.75 -18.89
CA VAL A 207 39.88 23.67 -17.63
C VAL A 207 40.02 22.23 -17.13
N SER A 208 40.70 22.09 -16.01
CA SER A 208 40.92 20.84 -15.31
C SER A 208 39.59 20.32 -14.78
N GLU A 209 39.24 19.13 -15.24
CA GLU A 209 38.14 18.30 -14.76
C GLU A 209 38.39 17.94 -13.27
N PRO A 210 37.43 18.12 -12.35
CA PRO A 210 37.59 17.64 -10.98
C PRO A 210 37.49 16.12 -10.98
N ALA A 211 38.60 15.48 -10.65
CA ALA A 211 38.74 14.05 -10.45
C ALA A 211 37.66 13.51 -9.52
N ALA A 212 36.84 12.59 -10.06
CA ALA A 212 35.99 11.73 -9.29
C ALA A 212 36.84 10.89 -8.32
N ALA A 213 36.55 11.01 -7.03
CA ALA A 213 37.11 10.14 -6.02
C ALA A 213 36.61 8.69 -6.25
N PRO A 214 37.50 7.68 -6.25
CA PRO A 214 37.06 6.29 -6.25
C PRO A 214 36.41 5.98 -4.89
N GLY A 215 35.18 5.46 -4.94
CA GLY A 215 34.54 4.88 -3.76
C GLY A 215 35.39 3.74 -3.18
N PRO A 216 35.28 3.46 -1.86
CA PRO A 216 36.10 2.44 -1.22
C PRO A 216 35.84 1.08 -1.89
N PRO A 217 36.87 0.26 -2.15
CA PRO A 217 36.67 -1.08 -2.67
C PRO A 217 35.82 -1.84 -1.66
N LEU A 218 34.74 -2.47 -2.13
CA LEU A 218 34.06 -3.52 -1.37
C LEU A 218 35.12 -4.55 -1.02
N ASP A 219 35.45 -4.60 0.28
CA ASP A 219 36.50 -5.42 0.83
C ASP A 219 36.28 -6.86 0.39
N LEU A 220 37.25 -7.45 -0.32
CA LEU A 220 37.16 -8.81 -0.84
C LEU A 220 36.87 -9.80 0.31
N ALA A 221 37.29 -9.44 1.52
CA ALA A 221 36.96 -10.13 2.76
C ALA A 221 35.46 -10.11 3.11
N MET A 222 34.74 -9.02 2.85
CA MET A 222 33.30 -8.90 3.10
C MET A 222 32.50 -9.75 2.10
N VAL A 223 32.90 -9.75 0.82
CA VAL A 223 32.30 -10.62 -0.19
C VAL A 223 32.57 -12.09 0.12
N LEU A 224 33.80 -12.43 0.53
CA LEU A 224 34.14 -13.80 0.93
C LEU A 224 33.34 -14.25 2.17
N LEU A 225 33.14 -13.37 3.16
CA LEU A 225 32.34 -13.65 4.35
C LEU A 225 30.88 -13.94 4.00
N LEU A 226 30.29 -13.15 3.10
CA LEU A 226 28.91 -13.36 2.64
C LEU A 226 28.75 -14.67 1.86
N VAL A 227 29.73 -15.01 1.02
CA VAL A 227 29.74 -16.30 0.30
C VAL A 227 29.90 -17.47 1.26
N LEU A 228 30.80 -17.38 2.25
CA LEU A 228 30.99 -18.41 3.27
C LEU A 228 29.75 -18.59 4.15
N LEU A 229 29.09 -17.50 4.54
CA LEU A 229 27.82 -17.55 5.28
C LEU A 229 26.72 -18.22 4.44
N ALA A 230 26.56 -17.85 3.18
CA ALA A 230 25.57 -18.46 2.29
C ALA A 230 25.81 -19.97 2.11
N VAL A 231 27.07 -20.39 1.92
CA VAL A 231 27.43 -21.82 1.81
C VAL A 231 27.14 -22.57 3.12
N SER A 232 27.45 -21.98 4.27
CA SER A 232 27.18 -22.61 5.57
C SER A 232 25.68 -22.82 5.83
N VAL A 233 24.83 -21.88 5.43
CA VAL A 233 23.37 -21.99 5.55
C VAL A 233 22.84 -23.12 4.65
N VAL A 234 23.33 -23.23 3.41
CA VAL A 234 22.93 -24.31 2.50
C VAL A 234 23.33 -25.69 3.05
N VAL A 235 24.53 -25.82 3.61
CA VAL A 235 24.99 -27.08 4.23
C VAL A 235 24.14 -27.44 5.45
N LEU A 236 23.79 -26.47 6.30
CA LEU A 236 22.93 -26.71 7.47
C LEU A 236 21.52 -27.13 7.08
N VAL A 237 20.94 -26.52 6.04
CA VAL A 237 19.62 -26.91 5.51
C VAL A 237 19.67 -28.32 4.91
N ALA A 238 20.72 -28.64 4.14
CA ALA A 238 20.92 -29.98 3.59
C ALA A 238 21.08 -31.03 4.70
N ALA A 239 21.87 -30.75 5.74
CA ALA A 239 22.04 -31.65 6.89
C ALA A 239 20.75 -31.83 7.71
N ALA A 240 19.96 -30.77 7.89
CA ALA A 240 18.65 -30.86 8.55
C ALA A 240 17.67 -31.70 7.72
N SER A 241 17.71 -31.59 6.40
CA SER A 241 16.85 -32.37 5.50
C SER A 241 17.21 -33.87 5.46
N THR A 242 18.48 -34.23 5.61
CA THR A 242 18.91 -35.64 5.65
C THR A 242 18.68 -36.30 7.01
N PHE A 243 18.77 -35.55 8.11
CA PHE A 243 18.48 -36.03 9.46
C PHE A 243 16.98 -36.32 9.69
N SER A 244 16.11 -35.66 8.94
CA SER A 244 14.65 -35.86 8.99
C SER A 244 14.18 -37.14 8.29
N GLY A 245 15.05 -37.79 7.49
CA GLY A 245 14.71 -38.94 6.65
C GLY A 245 15.01 -40.33 7.24
N THR A 246 15.60 -40.43 8.43
CA THR A 246 16.03 -41.71 9.02
C THR A 246 15.09 -42.27 10.10
N TRP A 247 14.02 -41.56 10.46
CA TRP A 247 13.03 -41.99 11.46
C TRP A 247 11.75 -42.55 10.82
N LEU A 248 11.87 -43.53 9.92
CA LEU A 248 10.76 -44.42 9.55
C LEU A 248 11.35 -45.71 8.95
N ARG A 249 11.85 -46.57 9.83
CA ARG A 249 11.99 -48.01 9.59
C ARG A 249 11.67 -48.77 10.86
#